data_AF-A0A2E4PDC5-F1
#
_entry.id   AF-A0A2E4PDC5-F1
#
_cell.length_a   1.000
_cell.length_b   1.000
_cell.length_c   1.000
_cell.angle_alpha   90.00
_cell.angle_beta   90.00
_cell.angle_gamma   90.00
#
_symmetry.space_group_name_H-M   'P 1'
#
loop_
_entity.id
_entity.type
_entity.pdbx_description
1 polymer ?
#
loop_
_entity_poly.entity_id
_entity_poly.type
_entity_poly.pdbx_seq_one_letter_code
_entity_poly.pdbx_strand_id
1 'polypeptide(L)'
;MVNLLKNNEKLTPYVFYTRLLREVAIYIKEKEDIEFKLVENGDELLFDSNYNIEPITIPLFLSLVEQLSKFYGKPINLSLYNNIATQKVLNYLYKSDFFHVAGNMKYLPFPHGRNILKFEENYLGDFIKKSLRPEHKVRCYSLDDNNLREELKRFENDDDRRDFLISEYIYIVREHFHELLINNENTLQNKDLYIEILSELITNGVLHSKSNTFALMFLNRYATKFSISDNGIGLTESMKKKQEDLLYKPLELKHEIEKYTALKINEKILENFHYIIETLYFSSLKDRKGLFDLMLSVVLKSNGYFRLHSENSQIIISSRMSAELTVLNDLRERLFSIHRQTQITGQNDDFKKELIKLKNEIKLNFTILYKNICDKYNQDYRYSSLRFFSVKFKGVHIEVEIPNTKL
;
A
#
# COMPACT_ATOMS: atom_id res chain seq x y z
N MET A 1 -5.46 -23.04 -15.04
CA MET A 1 -5.45 -21.57 -14.95
C MET A 1 -6.14 -21.14 -13.67
N VAL A 2 -5.76 -20.01 -13.10
CA VAL A 2 -6.41 -19.40 -11.94
C VAL A 2 -7.37 -18.31 -12.39
N ASN A 3 -8.61 -18.35 -11.92
CA ASN A 3 -9.63 -17.37 -12.27
C ASN A 3 -9.51 -16.12 -11.39
N LEU A 4 -9.29 -14.96 -12.01
CA LEU A 4 -9.23 -13.68 -11.28
C LEU A 4 -10.60 -13.29 -10.75
N LEU A 5 -11.58 -13.21 -11.65
CA LEU A 5 -12.96 -12.83 -11.35
C LEU A 5 -13.87 -14.05 -11.43
N LYS A 6 -14.61 -14.28 -10.34
CA LYS A 6 -15.65 -15.32 -10.28
C LYS A 6 -17.03 -14.70 -10.47
N ASN A 7 -17.98 -15.50 -10.95
CA ASN A 7 -19.33 -15.00 -11.19
C ASN A 7 -19.97 -14.52 -9.88
N ASN A 8 -20.58 -13.33 -9.89
CA ASN A 8 -21.28 -12.73 -8.75
C ASN A 8 -20.42 -12.50 -7.49
N GLU A 9 -19.09 -12.52 -7.63
CA GLU A 9 -18.14 -12.16 -6.57
C GLU A 9 -17.37 -10.90 -6.98
N LYS A 10 -17.40 -9.87 -6.12
CA LYS A 10 -16.56 -8.69 -6.31
C LYS A 10 -15.14 -8.98 -5.84
N LEU A 11 -14.15 -8.87 -6.72
CA LEU A 11 -12.74 -8.96 -6.35
C LEU A 11 -12.33 -7.72 -5.54
N THR A 12 -12.25 -7.89 -4.23
CA THR A 12 -11.80 -6.88 -3.25
C THR A 12 -10.42 -7.28 -2.70
N PRO A 13 -9.70 -6.39 -1.98
CA PRO A 13 -8.48 -6.78 -1.27
C PRO A 13 -8.70 -7.97 -0.32
N TYR A 14 -9.84 -8.04 0.36
CA TYR A 14 -10.17 -9.18 1.22
C TYR A 14 -10.26 -10.50 0.43
N VAL A 15 -10.94 -10.50 -0.71
CA VAL A 15 -11.04 -11.68 -1.61
C VAL A 15 -9.67 -12.03 -2.19
N PHE A 16 -8.86 -11.03 -2.53
CA PHE A 16 -7.48 -11.24 -2.99
C PHE A 16 -6.67 -12.06 -1.97
N TYR A 17 -6.65 -11.62 -0.71
CA TYR A 17 -5.86 -12.27 0.33
C TYR A 17 -6.42 -13.61 0.82
N THR A 18 -7.74 -13.78 0.84
CA THR A 18 -8.38 -14.99 1.39
C THR A 18 -8.62 -16.09 0.36
N ARG A 19 -8.91 -15.72 -0.90
CA ARG A 19 -9.18 -16.65 -1.99
C ARG A 19 -8.07 -16.67 -3.02
N LEU A 20 -7.82 -15.55 -3.71
CA LEU A 20 -7.00 -15.56 -4.93
C LEU A 20 -5.57 -16.06 -4.64
N LEU A 21 -4.93 -15.55 -3.59
CA LEU A 21 -3.57 -16.00 -3.22
C LEU A 21 -3.52 -17.49 -2.87
N ARG A 22 -4.57 -18.02 -2.24
CA ARG A 22 -4.68 -19.45 -1.92
C ARG A 22 -4.80 -20.29 -3.19
N GLU A 23 -5.65 -19.87 -4.14
CA GLU A 23 -5.80 -20.54 -5.42
C GLU A 23 -4.51 -20.52 -6.24
N VAL A 24 -3.80 -19.38 -6.27
CA VAL A 24 -2.47 -19.26 -6.89
C VAL A 24 -1.47 -20.20 -6.23
N ALA A 25 -1.39 -20.22 -4.89
CA ALA A 25 -0.46 -21.07 -4.18
C ALA A 25 -0.72 -22.57 -4.39
N ILE A 26 -1.99 -22.98 -4.49
CA ILE A 26 -2.37 -24.36 -4.82
C ILE A 26 -1.98 -24.69 -6.26
N TYR A 27 -2.31 -23.81 -7.21
CA TYR A 27 -2.03 -24.04 -8.63
C TYR A 27 -0.53 -24.21 -8.91
N ILE A 28 0.31 -23.33 -8.35
CA ILE A 28 1.76 -23.39 -8.50
C ILE A 28 2.32 -24.71 -7.95
N LYS A 29 1.80 -25.19 -6.81
CA LYS A 29 2.22 -26.48 -6.22
C LYS A 29 1.85 -27.68 -7.10
N GLU A 30 0.76 -27.59 -7.85
CA GLU A 30 0.26 -28.70 -8.66
C GLU A 30 0.80 -28.72 -10.10
N LYS A 31 1.10 -27.54 -10.67
CA LYS A 31 1.39 -27.38 -12.11
C LYS A 31 2.78 -26.85 -12.44
N GLU A 32 3.57 -26.43 -11.44
CA GLU A 32 4.91 -25.83 -11.60
C GLU A 32 4.99 -24.61 -12.54
N ASP A 33 3.86 -24.08 -13.01
CA ASP A 33 3.73 -22.86 -13.80
C ASP A 33 2.45 -22.11 -13.36
N ILE A 34 2.22 -20.91 -13.89
CA ILE A 34 1.04 -20.11 -13.60
C ILE A 34 0.48 -19.43 -14.84
N GLU A 35 -0.85 -19.52 -14.96
CA GLU A 35 -1.60 -18.82 -16.01
C GLU A 35 -2.90 -18.31 -15.42
N PHE A 36 -3.29 -17.09 -15.77
CA PHE A 36 -4.49 -16.45 -15.30
C PHE A 36 -5.58 -16.44 -16.38
N LYS A 37 -6.82 -16.63 -15.94
CA LYS A 37 -8.02 -16.35 -16.73
C LYS A 37 -8.69 -15.14 -16.10
N LEU A 38 -9.00 -14.09 -16.88
CA LEU A 38 -9.63 -12.89 -16.32
C LEU A 38 -10.96 -13.22 -15.63
N VAL A 39 -11.76 -14.10 -16.25
CA VAL A 39 -13.09 -14.47 -15.76
C VAL A 39 -13.32 -15.98 -15.80
N GLU A 40 -14.08 -16.51 -14.84
CA GLU A 40 -14.36 -17.95 -14.70
C GLU A 40 -15.09 -18.56 -15.90
N ASN A 41 -16.24 -18.02 -16.31
CA ASN A 41 -17.10 -18.64 -17.32
C ASN A 41 -16.83 -18.21 -18.77
N GLY A 42 -15.74 -17.48 -19.05
CA GLY A 42 -15.32 -17.09 -20.40
C GLY A 42 -16.49 -16.74 -21.33
N ASP A 43 -16.70 -17.60 -22.34
CA ASP A 43 -17.80 -17.52 -23.33
C ASP A 43 -18.99 -18.46 -23.05
N GLU A 44 -18.94 -19.27 -21.99
CA GLU A 44 -19.93 -20.33 -21.71
C GLU A 44 -21.24 -19.78 -21.12
N LEU A 45 -21.17 -18.72 -20.29
CA LEU A 45 -22.33 -18.15 -19.58
C LEU A 45 -22.39 -16.64 -19.73
N LEU A 46 -22.66 -16.17 -20.94
CA LEU A 46 -22.59 -14.76 -21.33
C LEU A 46 -23.63 -13.83 -20.67
N PHE A 47 -24.83 -14.32 -20.40
CA PHE A 47 -25.94 -13.48 -19.91
C PHE A 47 -26.13 -13.57 -18.39
N ASP A 48 -25.71 -14.68 -17.78
CA ASP A 48 -25.90 -14.96 -16.35
C ASP A 48 -24.65 -14.65 -15.51
N SER A 49 -23.59 -14.15 -16.17
CA SER A 49 -22.34 -13.81 -15.49
C SER A 49 -22.18 -12.31 -15.24
N ASN A 50 -21.82 -11.96 -14.01
CA ASN A 50 -21.50 -10.59 -13.60
C ASN A 50 -20.16 -10.54 -12.87
N TYR A 51 -19.18 -9.87 -13.48
CA TYR A 51 -17.82 -9.77 -12.97
C TYR A 51 -17.50 -8.35 -12.52
N ASN A 52 -16.97 -8.22 -11.30
CA ASN A 52 -16.67 -6.92 -10.70
C ASN A 52 -15.31 -6.93 -10.02
N ILE A 53 -14.56 -5.85 -10.19
CA ILE A 53 -13.30 -5.60 -9.48
C ILE A 53 -13.41 -4.31 -8.68
N GLU A 54 -12.90 -4.31 -7.45
CA GLU A 54 -12.68 -3.08 -6.71
C GLU A 54 -11.38 -2.42 -7.19
N PRO A 55 -11.40 -1.13 -7.59
CA PRO A 55 -10.25 -0.41 -8.14
C PRO A 55 -8.95 -0.58 -7.35
N ILE A 56 -9.02 -0.50 -6.03
CA ILE A 56 -7.88 -0.61 -5.11
C ILE A 56 -7.23 -2.01 -5.09
N THR A 57 -7.84 -3.01 -5.73
CA THR A 57 -7.24 -4.34 -5.90
C THR A 57 -6.27 -4.40 -7.09
N ILE A 58 -6.31 -3.42 -7.99
CA ILE A 58 -5.44 -3.40 -9.18
C ILE A 58 -3.94 -3.36 -8.79
N PRO A 59 -3.48 -2.45 -7.90
CA PRO A 59 -2.07 -2.44 -7.48
C PRO A 59 -1.61 -3.78 -6.89
N LEU A 60 -2.44 -4.43 -6.07
CA LEU A 60 -2.15 -5.75 -5.50
C LEU A 60 -1.92 -6.81 -6.57
N PHE A 61 -2.81 -6.83 -7.57
CA PHE A 61 -2.71 -7.80 -8.65
C PHE A 61 -1.45 -7.56 -9.50
N LEU A 62 -1.12 -6.31 -9.80
CA LEU A 62 0.12 -5.97 -10.51
C LEU A 62 1.37 -6.38 -9.72
N SER A 63 1.41 -6.11 -8.40
CA SER A 63 2.52 -6.55 -7.54
C SER A 63 2.69 -8.08 -7.54
N LEU A 64 1.58 -8.82 -7.45
CA LEU A 64 1.58 -10.29 -7.51
C LEU A 64 2.11 -10.80 -8.84
N VAL A 65 1.57 -10.29 -9.94
CA VAL A 65 1.97 -10.73 -11.27
C VAL A 65 3.43 -10.38 -11.53
N GLU A 66 3.91 -9.21 -11.13
CA GLU A 66 5.32 -8.87 -11.27
C GLU A 66 6.21 -9.80 -10.44
N GLN A 67 5.79 -10.17 -9.23
CA GLN A 67 6.52 -11.13 -8.40
C GLN A 67 6.62 -12.49 -9.09
N LEU A 68 5.51 -12.98 -9.66
CA LEU A 68 5.47 -14.23 -10.42
C LEU A 68 6.32 -14.13 -11.69
N SER A 69 6.20 -13.03 -12.44
CA SER A 69 6.97 -12.82 -13.67
C SER A 69 8.48 -12.83 -13.43
N LYS A 70 8.93 -12.18 -12.35
CA LYS A 70 10.32 -12.23 -11.89
C LYS A 70 10.77 -13.64 -11.49
N PHE A 71 9.91 -14.39 -10.80
CA PHE A 71 10.19 -15.77 -10.39
C PHE A 71 10.34 -16.72 -11.59
N TYR A 72 9.45 -16.61 -12.58
CA TYR A 72 9.46 -17.46 -13.78
C TYR A 72 10.36 -16.94 -14.91
N GLY A 73 10.90 -15.70 -14.79
CA GLY A 73 11.73 -15.07 -15.82
C GLY A 73 10.99 -14.75 -17.13
N LYS A 74 9.65 -14.72 -17.10
CA LYS A 74 8.79 -14.49 -18.28
C LYS A 74 7.51 -13.73 -17.90
N PRO A 75 6.87 -13.00 -18.83
CA PRO A 75 5.54 -12.44 -18.60
C PRO A 75 4.51 -13.57 -18.34
N ILE A 76 3.54 -13.32 -17.46
CA ILE A 76 2.50 -14.31 -17.13
C ILE A 76 1.35 -14.22 -18.14
N ASN A 77 0.88 -15.37 -18.62
CA ASN A 77 -0.25 -15.42 -19.55
C ASN A 77 -1.55 -15.00 -18.85
N LEU A 78 -2.30 -14.09 -19.46
CA LEU A 78 -3.64 -13.68 -19.07
C LEU A 78 -4.61 -13.92 -20.23
N SER A 79 -5.48 -14.92 -20.09
CA SER A 79 -6.57 -15.19 -21.03
C SER A 79 -7.70 -14.17 -20.85
N LEU A 80 -8.08 -13.55 -21.96
CA LEU A 80 -9.14 -12.56 -22.05
C LEU A 80 -10.31 -13.11 -22.87
N TYR A 81 -11.50 -12.58 -22.60
CA TYR A 81 -12.72 -12.84 -23.37
C TYR A 81 -13.44 -11.51 -23.50
N ASN A 82 -13.85 -11.11 -24.70
CA ASN A 82 -14.58 -9.87 -24.93
C ASN A 82 -16.02 -10.18 -25.35
N ASN A 83 -16.91 -10.15 -24.37
CA ASN A 83 -18.31 -10.49 -24.55
C ASN A 83 -19.19 -9.66 -23.60
N ILE A 84 -20.51 -9.84 -23.65
CA ILE A 84 -21.48 -9.01 -22.91
C ILE A 84 -21.20 -9.01 -21.39
N ALA A 85 -20.76 -10.13 -20.81
CA ALA A 85 -20.44 -10.23 -19.39
C ALA A 85 -19.13 -9.51 -19.01
N THR A 86 -18.16 -9.45 -19.92
CA THR A 86 -16.79 -8.97 -19.63
C THR A 86 -16.49 -7.56 -20.12
N GLN A 87 -17.25 -7.05 -21.10
CA GLN A 87 -17.02 -5.73 -21.71
C GLN A 87 -16.90 -4.59 -20.68
N LYS A 88 -17.71 -4.62 -19.61
CA LYS A 88 -17.66 -3.60 -18.56
C LYS A 88 -16.34 -3.62 -17.80
N VAL A 89 -15.88 -4.79 -17.38
CA VAL A 89 -14.64 -4.92 -16.60
C VAL A 89 -13.40 -4.73 -17.48
N LEU A 90 -13.42 -5.21 -18.73
CA LEU A 90 -12.35 -4.96 -19.70
C LEU A 90 -12.21 -3.47 -20.00
N ASN A 91 -13.31 -2.78 -20.27
CA ASN A 91 -13.31 -1.33 -20.49
C ASN A 91 -12.75 -0.58 -19.27
N TYR A 92 -13.09 -1.03 -18.06
CA TYR A 92 -12.57 -0.46 -16.83
C TYR A 92 -11.05 -0.62 -16.72
N LEU A 93 -10.54 -1.84 -16.85
CA LEU A 93 -9.10 -2.13 -16.79
C LEU A 93 -8.34 -1.40 -17.91
N TYR A 94 -8.90 -1.34 -19.11
CA TYR A 94 -8.32 -0.61 -20.23
C TYR A 94 -8.18 0.88 -19.93
N LYS A 95 -9.27 1.54 -19.50
CA LYS A 95 -9.27 2.97 -19.20
C LYS A 95 -8.50 3.34 -17.93
N SER A 96 -8.27 2.38 -17.04
CA SER A 96 -7.44 2.58 -15.84
C SER A 96 -5.94 2.39 -16.10
N ASP A 97 -5.49 2.28 -17.35
CA ASP A 97 -4.11 1.99 -17.76
C ASP A 97 -3.57 0.62 -17.29
N PHE A 98 -4.43 -0.32 -16.84
CA PHE A 98 -3.97 -1.62 -16.34
C PHE A 98 -3.19 -2.42 -17.39
N PHE A 99 -3.76 -2.59 -18.58
CA PHE A 99 -3.10 -3.34 -19.67
C PHE A 99 -1.85 -2.62 -20.17
N HIS A 100 -1.82 -1.29 -20.12
CA HIS A 100 -0.65 -0.52 -20.53
C HIS A 100 0.51 -0.73 -19.55
N VAL A 101 0.25 -0.60 -18.24
CA VAL A 101 1.26 -0.81 -17.19
C VAL A 101 1.73 -2.26 -17.16
N ALA A 102 0.83 -3.23 -17.30
CA ALA A 102 1.18 -4.65 -17.21
C ALA A 102 1.83 -5.22 -18.48
N GLY A 103 1.46 -4.70 -19.65
CA GLY A 103 1.90 -5.19 -20.95
C GLY A 103 3.23 -4.62 -21.42
N ASN A 104 3.51 -4.80 -22.71
CA ASN A 104 4.72 -4.28 -23.35
C ASN A 104 4.70 -2.76 -23.50
N MET A 105 5.91 -2.17 -23.50
CA MET A 105 6.09 -0.76 -23.78
C MET A 105 5.63 -0.43 -25.21
N LYS A 106 4.57 0.38 -25.31
CA LYS A 106 4.17 1.07 -26.53
C LYS A 106 4.56 2.54 -26.39
N TYR A 107 4.95 3.17 -27.51
CA TYR A 107 5.52 4.52 -27.74
C TYR A 107 4.89 5.73 -27.00
N LEU A 108 4.67 5.65 -25.69
CA LEU A 108 4.14 6.71 -24.83
C LEU A 108 5.13 7.01 -23.70
N PRO A 109 5.21 8.27 -23.25
CA PRO A 109 6.26 8.71 -22.33
C PRO A 109 6.06 8.23 -20.89
N PHE A 110 4.82 7.95 -20.43
CA PHE A 110 4.56 7.48 -19.07
C PHE A 110 3.10 6.99 -18.91
N PRO A 111 2.83 5.93 -18.11
CA PRO A 111 3.77 5.02 -17.45
C PRO A 111 4.39 4.00 -18.40
N HIS A 112 5.65 3.64 -18.18
CA HIS A 112 6.30 2.59 -18.97
C HIS A 112 5.67 1.22 -18.71
N GLY A 113 5.33 0.50 -19.77
CA GLY A 113 4.86 -0.89 -19.68
C GLY A 113 5.94 -1.79 -19.09
N ARG A 114 5.56 -2.66 -18.14
CA ARG A 114 6.50 -3.50 -17.37
C ARG A 114 6.73 -4.87 -17.97
N ASN A 115 6.00 -5.24 -19.01
CA ASN A 115 6.06 -6.56 -19.64
C ASN A 115 5.95 -7.72 -18.62
N ILE A 116 4.99 -7.60 -17.69
CA ILE A 116 4.73 -8.60 -16.65
C ILE A 116 3.54 -9.50 -17.02
N LEU A 117 2.67 -9.06 -17.93
CA LEU A 117 1.58 -9.84 -18.50
C LEU A 117 1.69 -9.96 -20.01
N LYS A 118 1.30 -11.14 -20.52
CA LYS A 118 1.04 -11.40 -21.93
C LYS A 118 -0.44 -11.68 -22.13
N PHE A 119 -1.07 -10.94 -23.04
CA PHE A 119 -2.48 -11.09 -23.41
C PHE A 119 -2.69 -10.72 -24.87
N GLU A 120 -3.78 -11.19 -25.46
CA GLU A 120 -4.15 -10.88 -26.84
C GLU A 120 -4.88 -9.54 -26.94
N GLU A 121 -4.27 -8.56 -27.61
CA GLU A 121 -4.81 -7.20 -27.69
C GLU A 121 -6.11 -7.10 -28.49
N ASN A 122 -6.42 -8.09 -29.34
CA ASN A 122 -7.65 -8.13 -30.12
C ASN A 122 -8.92 -8.16 -29.24
N TYR A 123 -8.80 -8.58 -27.97
CA TYR A 123 -9.90 -8.52 -27.00
C TYR A 123 -10.09 -7.13 -26.36
N LEU A 124 -9.21 -6.16 -26.66
CA LEU A 124 -9.22 -4.82 -26.06
C LEU A 124 -9.87 -3.78 -26.97
N GLY A 125 -11.16 -3.97 -27.30
CA GLY A 125 -11.91 -3.07 -28.19
C GLY A 125 -13.43 -3.21 -28.07
N ASP A 126 -14.17 -2.41 -28.85
CA ASP A 126 -15.64 -2.38 -28.88
C ASP A 126 -16.31 -2.22 -27.49
N PHE A 127 -15.73 -1.35 -26.68
CA PHE A 127 -16.22 -1.12 -25.33
C PHE A 127 -17.45 -0.23 -25.29
N ILE A 128 -18.31 -0.47 -24.30
CA ILE A 128 -19.45 0.41 -23.95
C ILE A 128 -18.95 1.85 -23.76
N LYS A 129 -19.65 2.82 -24.37
CA LYS A 129 -19.36 4.27 -24.31
C LYS A 129 -19.55 4.94 -22.94
N LYS A 130 -19.40 4.22 -21.83
CA LYS A 130 -19.41 4.84 -20.49
C LYS A 130 -18.05 5.50 -20.24
N SER A 131 -18.05 6.80 -19.95
CA SER A 131 -16.85 7.54 -19.59
C SER A 131 -16.41 7.15 -18.17
N LEU A 132 -15.17 6.70 -18.05
CA LEU A 132 -14.46 6.66 -16.77
C LEU A 132 -13.72 7.98 -16.62
N ARG A 133 -13.61 8.45 -15.38
CA ARG A 133 -12.81 9.63 -15.07
C ARG A 133 -11.36 9.39 -15.49
N PRO A 134 -10.74 10.32 -16.23
CA PRO A 134 -9.40 10.14 -16.75
C PRO A 134 -8.35 10.04 -15.64
N GLU A 135 -8.64 10.52 -14.43
CA GLU A 135 -7.72 10.43 -13.29
C GLU A 135 -7.71 9.05 -12.62
N HIS A 136 -8.71 8.20 -12.85
CA HIS A 136 -8.84 6.87 -12.24
C HIS A 136 -7.92 5.84 -12.89
N LYS A 137 -6.62 6.08 -12.84
CA LYS A 137 -5.58 5.29 -13.49
C LYS A 137 -4.63 4.68 -12.46
N VAL A 138 -4.15 3.49 -12.77
CA VAL A 138 -3.02 2.90 -12.05
C VAL A 138 -1.72 3.53 -12.52
N ARG A 139 -0.82 3.75 -11.58
CA ARG A 139 0.51 4.32 -11.78
C ARG A 139 1.55 3.30 -11.34
N CYS A 140 2.69 3.29 -12.02
CA CYS A 140 3.84 2.49 -11.65
C CYS A 140 5.06 3.41 -11.53
N TYR A 141 5.70 3.37 -10.38
CA TYR A 141 6.91 4.13 -10.08
C TYR A 141 8.10 3.16 -10.03
N SER A 142 9.20 3.51 -10.71
CA SER A 142 10.39 2.67 -10.82
C SER A 142 11.66 3.52 -10.90
N LEU A 143 12.78 2.98 -10.41
CA LEU A 143 14.11 3.56 -10.66
C LEU A 143 14.53 3.45 -12.13
N ASP A 144 13.88 2.57 -12.89
CA ASP A 144 14.19 2.37 -14.31
C ASP A 144 13.54 3.43 -15.20
N ASP A 145 12.66 4.27 -14.62
CA ASP A 145 12.03 5.39 -15.31
C ASP A 145 12.92 6.64 -15.24
N ASN A 146 12.82 7.52 -16.24
CA ASN A 146 13.42 8.87 -16.25
C ASN A 146 14.91 8.93 -15.85
N ASN A 147 15.68 7.87 -16.14
CA ASN A 147 17.11 7.76 -15.79
C ASN A 147 17.42 7.87 -14.28
N LEU A 148 16.42 7.67 -13.41
CA LEU A 148 16.56 7.87 -11.95
C LEU A 148 17.68 7.01 -11.35
N ARG A 149 17.83 5.76 -11.82
CA ARG A 149 18.90 4.85 -11.36
C ARG A 149 20.31 5.43 -11.56
N GLU A 150 20.56 6.11 -12.67
CA GLU A 150 21.86 6.73 -12.94
C GLU A 150 22.06 8.02 -12.14
N GLU A 151 21.02 8.85 -12.03
CA GLU A 151 21.07 10.06 -11.20
C GLU A 151 21.38 9.73 -9.73
N LEU A 152 20.81 8.64 -9.20
CA LEU A 152 21.05 8.20 -7.83
C LEU A 152 22.49 7.80 -7.51
N LYS A 153 23.31 7.46 -8.52
CA LYS A 153 24.73 7.15 -8.33
C LYS A 153 25.54 8.38 -7.91
N ARG A 154 25.02 9.59 -8.11
CA ARG A 154 25.68 10.85 -7.71
C ARG A 154 25.63 11.11 -6.21
N PHE A 155 24.77 10.39 -5.49
CA PHE A 155 24.60 10.52 -4.05
C PHE A 155 25.25 9.35 -3.31
N GLU A 156 26.02 9.66 -2.28
CA GLU A 156 26.80 8.67 -1.53
C GLU A 156 25.95 7.97 -0.47
N ASN A 157 25.17 8.73 0.31
CA ASN A 157 24.34 8.20 1.39
C ASN A 157 22.89 7.98 0.97
N ASP A 158 22.18 7.14 1.72
CA ASP A 158 20.80 6.76 1.41
C ASP A 158 19.77 7.87 1.70
N ASP A 159 20.07 8.81 2.61
CA ASP A 159 19.17 9.92 2.94
C ASP A 159 19.13 10.96 1.81
N ASP A 160 20.28 11.30 1.22
CA ASP A 160 20.36 12.21 0.05
C ASP A 160 19.66 11.61 -1.17
N ARG A 161 19.86 10.30 -1.42
CA ARG A 161 19.15 9.56 -2.47
C ARG A 161 17.65 9.64 -2.28
N ARG A 162 17.19 9.53 -1.04
CA ARG A 162 15.79 9.57 -0.68
C ARG A 162 15.22 10.97 -0.87
N ASP A 163 15.91 11.99 -0.40
CA ASP A 163 15.47 13.38 -0.51
C ASP A 163 15.36 13.81 -1.98
N PHE A 164 16.31 13.38 -2.83
CA PHE A 164 16.22 13.55 -4.28
C PHE A 164 14.99 12.86 -4.89
N LEU A 165 14.73 11.59 -4.55
CA LEU A 165 13.55 10.88 -5.08
C LEU A 165 12.23 11.50 -4.61
N ILE A 166 12.17 11.94 -3.35
CA ILE A 166 11.00 12.65 -2.84
C ILE A 166 10.77 13.93 -3.65
N SER A 167 11.82 14.72 -3.92
CA SER A 167 11.67 15.97 -4.68
C SER A 167 11.16 15.70 -6.11
N GLU A 168 11.65 14.64 -6.76
CA GLU A 168 11.15 14.24 -8.08
C GLU A 168 9.70 13.74 -8.02
N TYR A 169 9.40 12.82 -7.09
CA TYR A 169 8.07 12.22 -7.01
C TYR A 169 7.00 13.20 -6.52
N ILE A 170 7.31 14.25 -5.76
CA ILE A 170 6.32 15.28 -5.39
C ILE A 170 5.61 15.88 -6.62
N TYR A 171 6.35 16.19 -7.69
CA TYR A 171 5.73 16.74 -8.90
C TYR A 171 4.86 15.70 -9.60
N ILE A 172 5.39 14.49 -9.77
CA ILE A 172 4.70 13.39 -10.46
C ILE A 172 3.42 12.96 -9.70
N VAL A 173 3.52 12.79 -8.39
CA VAL A 173 2.40 12.43 -7.50
C VAL A 173 1.33 13.52 -7.49
N ARG A 174 1.74 14.79 -7.49
CA ARG A 174 0.82 15.92 -7.62
C ARG A 174 0.05 15.83 -8.94
N GLU A 175 0.73 15.67 -10.07
CA GLU A 175 0.05 15.52 -11.37
C GLU A 175 -0.92 14.34 -11.40
N HIS A 176 -0.57 13.22 -10.76
CA HIS A 176 -1.41 12.03 -10.78
C HIS A 176 -2.65 12.10 -9.88
N PHE A 177 -2.55 12.71 -8.70
CA PHE A 177 -3.57 12.55 -7.66
C PHE A 177 -4.21 13.85 -7.16
N HIS A 178 -3.69 15.02 -7.55
CA HIS A 178 -4.20 16.31 -7.07
C HIS A 178 -5.70 16.48 -7.30
N GLU A 179 -6.19 16.22 -8.52
CA GLU A 179 -7.61 16.34 -8.88
C GLU A 179 -8.53 15.42 -8.05
N LEU A 180 -8.04 14.25 -7.64
CA LEU A 180 -8.83 13.34 -6.79
C LEU A 180 -8.84 13.79 -5.33
N LEU A 181 -7.75 14.40 -4.86
CA LEU A 181 -7.63 14.92 -3.51
C LEU A 181 -8.43 16.21 -3.30
N ILE A 182 -8.55 17.09 -4.30
CA ILE A 182 -9.37 18.32 -4.16
C ILE A 182 -10.87 18.04 -4.22
N ASN A 183 -11.28 16.92 -4.82
CA ASN A 183 -12.68 16.56 -4.99
C ASN A 183 -13.34 15.97 -3.73
N ASN A 184 -12.58 15.76 -2.65
CA ASN A 184 -13.11 15.35 -1.35
C ASN A 184 -12.76 16.39 -0.29
N GLU A 185 -13.77 16.91 0.41
CA GLU A 185 -13.63 18.01 1.38
C GLU A 185 -12.69 17.64 2.53
N ASN A 186 -12.65 16.36 2.94
CA ASN A 186 -11.75 15.87 4.00
C ASN A 186 -10.26 15.89 3.56
N THR A 187 -9.99 15.78 2.26
CA THR A 187 -8.62 15.81 1.72
C THR A 187 -8.23 17.17 1.17
N LEU A 188 -9.19 18.03 0.80
CA LEU A 188 -8.96 19.32 0.15
C LEU A 188 -8.01 20.24 0.96
N GLN A 189 -8.28 20.41 2.26
CA GLN A 189 -7.49 21.30 3.12
C GLN A 189 -6.07 20.77 3.35
N ASN A 190 -5.88 19.45 3.24
CA ASN A 190 -4.61 18.76 3.52
C ASN A 190 -3.99 18.16 2.25
N LYS A 191 -4.41 18.58 1.04
CA LYS A 191 -3.98 17.95 -0.22
C LYS A 191 -2.46 17.90 -0.37
N ASP A 192 -1.76 18.97 0.01
CA ASP A 192 -0.31 19.08 -0.09
C ASP A 192 0.40 18.14 0.90
N LEU A 193 -0.19 17.95 2.10
CA LEU A 193 0.25 16.95 3.07
C LEU A 193 0.10 15.53 2.51
N TYR A 194 -1.03 15.22 1.87
CA TYR A 194 -1.20 13.91 1.23
C TYR A 194 -0.17 13.70 0.12
N ILE A 195 0.06 14.69 -0.75
CA ILE A 195 1.07 14.59 -1.81
C ILE A 195 2.46 14.29 -1.23
N GLU A 196 2.89 15.04 -0.20
CA GLU A 196 4.18 14.84 0.47
C GLU A 196 4.32 13.41 1.02
N ILE A 197 3.31 12.96 1.77
CA ILE A 197 3.27 11.61 2.35
C ILE A 197 3.27 10.53 1.26
N LEU A 198 2.49 10.70 0.18
CA LEU A 198 2.41 9.72 -0.90
C LEU A 198 3.74 9.59 -1.62
N SER A 199 4.42 10.72 -1.88
CA SER A 199 5.78 10.71 -2.46
C SER A 199 6.77 9.99 -1.57
N GLU A 200 6.76 10.23 -0.26
CA GLU A 200 7.60 9.51 0.70
C GLU A 200 7.33 8.00 0.70
N LEU A 201 6.06 7.58 0.66
CA LEU A 201 5.69 6.16 0.63
C LEU A 201 6.10 5.48 -0.69
N ILE A 202 5.96 6.17 -1.82
CA ILE A 202 6.41 5.70 -3.12
C ILE A 202 7.95 5.59 -3.15
N THR A 203 8.67 6.61 -2.66
CA THR A 203 10.12 6.57 -2.51
C THR A 203 10.55 5.35 -1.67
N ASN A 204 9.84 5.04 -0.59
CA ASN A 204 10.15 3.88 0.24
C ASN A 204 10.00 2.56 -0.51
N GLY A 205 8.92 2.39 -1.27
CA GLY A 205 8.72 1.20 -2.11
C GLY A 205 9.76 1.05 -3.23
N VAL A 206 10.19 2.18 -3.81
CA VAL A 206 11.17 2.17 -4.90
C VAL A 206 12.60 1.99 -4.41
N LEU A 207 13.03 2.79 -3.41
CA LEU A 207 14.41 2.84 -2.93
C LEU A 207 14.70 1.73 -1.91
N HIS A 208 13.91 1.63 -0.84
CA HIS A 208 14.19 0.71 0.26
C HIS A 208 13.68 -0.70 -0.01
N SER A 209 12.48 -0.83 -0.58
CA SER A 209 11.95 -2.13 -0.98
C SER A 209 12.61 -2.67 -2.26
N LYS A 210 13.31 -1.81 -3.01
CA LYS A 210 14.02 -2.13 -4.27
C LYS A 210 13.10 -2.79 -5.31
N SER A 211 11.88 -2.26 -5.42
CA SER A 211 10.81 -2.82 -6.24
C SER A 211 10.05 -1.72 -6.96
N ASN A 212 9.35 -2.11 -8.03
CA ASN A 212 8.37 -1.20 -8.62
C ASN A 212 7.21 -1.02 -7.64
N THR A 213 6.71 0.20 -7.58
CA THR A 213 5.60 0.57 -6.70
C THR A 213 4.37 0.90 -7.54
N PHE A 214 3.30 0.14 -7.36
CA PHE A 214 2.03 0.38 -8.03
C PHE A 214 1.12 1.18 -7.12
N ALA A 215 0.53 2.26 -7.63
CA ALA A 215 -0.39 3.09 -6.87
C ALA A 215 -1.64 3.42 -7.68
N LEU A 216 -2.78 3.51 -7.00
CA LEU A 216 -4.05 3.92 -7.59
C LEU A 216 -4.86 4.70 -6.56
N MET A 217 -5.42 5.82 -7.00
CA MET A 217 -6.43 6.57 -6.26
C MET A 217 -7.74 6.57 -7.05
N PHE A 218 -8.86 6.46 -6.35
CA PHE A 218 -10.17 6.39 -6.96
C PHE A 218 -11.20 7.07 -6.08
N LEU A 219 -12.05 7.92 -6.69
CA LEU A 219 -13.18 8.56 -6.03
C LEU A 219 -14.48 7.93 -6.51
N ASN A 220 -15.32 7.49 -5.57
CA ASN A 220 -16.71 7.15 -5.84
C ASN A 220 -17.67 8.07 -5.08
N ARG A 221 -18.97 7.77 -5.15
CA ARG A 221 -20.02 8.53 -4.46
C ARG A 221 -19.80 8.60 -2.94
N TYR A 222 -19.22 7.57 -2.33
CA TYR A 222 -19.13 7.40 -0.88
C TYR A 222 -17.77 7.76 -0.29
N ALA A 223 -16.68 7.57 -1.03
CA ALA A 223 -15.34 7.74 -0.51
C ALA A 223 -14.29 7.98 -1.61
N THR A 224 -13.20 8.64 -1.20
CA THR A 224 -11.89 8.56 -1.86
C THR A 224 -11.15 7.35 -1.31
N LYS A 225 -10.75 6.44 -2.18
CA LYS A 225 -9.92 5.28 -1.83
C LYS A 225 -8.56 5.38 -2.48
N PHE A 226 -7.56 4.87 -1.79
CA PHE A 226 -6.19 4.88 -2.24
C PHE A 226 -5.50 3.55 -1.92
N SER A 227 -4.64 3.09 -2.81
CA SER A 227 -3.88 1.85 -2.65
C SER A 227 -2.46 2.02 -3.18
N ILE A 228 -1.46 1.64 -2.38
CA ILE A 228 -0.06 1.46 -2.79
C ILE A 228 0.32 0.01 -2.54
N SER A 229 0.92 -0.64 -3.52
CA SER A 229 1.43 -1.99 -3.40
C SER A 229 2.81 -2.10 -4.03
N ASP A 230 3.73 -2.74 -3.31
CA ASP A 230 5.03 -3.17 -3.82
C ASP A 230 5.21 -4.68 -3.61
N ASN A 231 6.21 -5.26 -4.28
CA ASN A 231 6.59 -6.68 -4.11
C ASN A 231 8.04 -6.85 -3.63
N GLY A 232 8.57 -5.82 -2.97
CA GLY A 232 9.96 -5.76 -2.56
C GLY A 232 10.23 -6.56 -1.29
N ILE A 233 11.21 -6.13 -0.50
CA ILE A 233 11.70 -6.93 0.65
C ILE A 233 10.72 -7.05 1.82
N GLY A 234 9.67 -6.21 1.87
CA GLY A 234 8.68 -6.20 2.95
C GLY A 234 9.18 -5.54 4.25
N LEU A 235 8.29 -5.41 5.24
CA LEU A 235 8.60 -4.69 6.49
C LEU A 235 9.62 -5.42 7.36
N THR A 236 9.54 -6.74 7.45
CA THR A 236 10.45 -7.56 8.26
C THR A 236 11.91 -7.32 7.89
N GLU A 237 12.26 -7.46 6.61
CA GLU A 237 13.64 -7.30 6.13
C GLU A 237 14.05 -5.82 6.06
N SER A 238 13.11 -4.89 5.86
CA SER A 238 13.37 -3.46 5.93
C SER A 238 13.77 -3.03 7.35
N MET A 239 13.04 -3.47 8.38
CA MET A 239 13.30 -3.09 9.77
C MET A 239 14.58 -3.69 10.33
N LYS A 240 14.95 -4.91 9.90
CA LYS A 240 16.24 -5.54 10.28
C LYS A 240 17.47 -4.77 9.79
N LYS A 241 17.32 -3.94 8.75
CA LYS A 241 18.42 -3.13 8.18
C LYS A 241 18.55 -1.74 8.81
N LYS A 242 17.61 -1.33 9.67
CA LYS A 242 17.64 0.01 10.27
C LYS A 242 18.75 0.09 11.31
N GLN A 243 19.52 1.16 11.24
CA GLN A 243 20.61 1.44 12.17
C GLN A 243 20.10 2.23 13.38
N GLU A 244 20.87 2.19 14.46
CA GLU A 244 20.62 2.98 15.65
C GLU A 244 20.89 4.47 15.35
N ASP A 245 19.99 5.33 15.81
CA ASP A 245 20.14 6.78 15.80
C ASP A 245 19.77 7.36 17.18
N LEU A 246 19.77 8.69 17.31
CA LEU A 246 19.42 9.37 18.56
C LEU A 246 18.06 8.94 19.13
N LEU A 247 17.09 8.72 18.25
CA LEU A 247 15.70 8.46 18.61
C LEU A 247 15.32 6.99 18.52
N TYR A 248 15.98 6.20 17.68
CA TYR A 248 15.56 4.83 17.40
C TYR A 248 16.66 3.84 17.71
N LYS A 249 16.34 2.86 18.54
CA LYS A 249 17.15 1.66 18.72
C LYS A 249 16.50 0.50 17.96
N PRO A 250 17.24 -0.26 17.13
CA PRO A 250 16.68 -1.34 16.32
C PRO A 250 15.82 -2.32 17.13
N LEU A 251 14.57 -2.50 16.69
CA LEU A 251 13.60 -3.45 17.23
C LEU A 251 13.21 -3.21 18.70
N GLU A 252 13.38 -1.99 19.20
CA GLU A 252 13.16 -1.71 20.62
C GLU A 252 11.71 -1.85 21.06
N LEU A 253 10.73 -1.47 20.22
CA LEU A 253 9.32 -1.62 20.57
C LEU A 253 8.90 -3.08 20.42
N LYS A 254 9.37 -3.78 19.37
CA LYS A 254 9.18 -5.22 19.16
C LYS A 254 9.60 -6.02 20.41
N HIS A 255 10.82 -5.81 20.91
CA HIS A 255 11.30 -6.47 22.12
C HIS A 255 10.47 -6.13 23.37
N GLU A 256 9.86 -4.95 23.42
CA GLU A 256 8.99 -4.56 24.53
C GLU A 256 7.63 -5.26 24.44
N ILE A 257 6.98 -5.27 23.28
CA ILE A 257 5.65 -5.88 23.10
C ILE A 257 5.67 -7.41 23.18
N GLU A 258 6.79 -8.05 22.81
CA GLU A 258 6.99 -9.49 22.97
C GLU A 258 6.82 -9.96 24.42
N LYS A 259 7.19 -9.13 25.39
CA LYS A 259 7.05 -9.43 26.83
C LYS A 259 5.59 -9.55 27.28
N TYR A 260 4.66 -8.95 26.54
CA TYR A 260 3.23 -8.87 26.91
C TYR A 260 2.32 -9.60 25.92
N THR A 261 2.88 -10.30 24.94
CA THR A 261 2.08 -10.81 23.82
C THR A 261 1.15 -11.95 24.27
N ALA A 262 -0.16 -11.75 24.07
CA ALA A 262 -1.21 -12.69 24.48
C ALA A 262 -1.97 -13.33 23.29
N LEU A 263 -1.53 -13.09 22.05
CA LEU A 263 -2.20 -13.62 20.86
C LEU A 263 -1.86 -15.11 20.67
N LYS A 264 -2.90 -15.96 20.64
CA LYS A 264 -2.75 -17.41 20.38
C LYS A 264 -2.80 -17.71 18.88
N ILE A 265 -1.76 -17.32 18.16
CA ILE A 265 -1.62 -17.53 16.71
C ILE A 265 -0.25 -18.12 16.37
N ASN A 266 -0.04 -18.50 15.11
CA ASN A 266 1.27 -18.99 14.64
C ASN A 266 2.36 -17.94 14.88
N GLU A 267 3.49 -18.36 15.47
CA GLU A 267 4.59 -17.46 15.85
C GLU A 267 5.15 -16.64 14.67
N LYS A 268 5.23 -17.22 13.46
CA LYS A 268 5.71 -16.49 12.28
C LYS A 268 4.73 -15.42 11.81
N ILE A 269 3.42 -15.63 11.99
CA ILE A 269 2.39 -14.63 11.70
C ILE A 269 2.47 -13.50 12.73
N LEU A 270 2.64 -13.88 14.00
CA LEU A 270 2.78 -12.95 15.10
C LEU A 270 4.02 -12.06 14.94
N GLU A 271 5.16 -12.65 14.57
CA GLU A 271 6.39 -11.94 14.26
C GLU A 271 6.16 -10.89 13.16
N ASN A 272 5.49 -11.27 12.07
CA ASN A 272 5.15 -10.34 10.98
C ASN A 272 4.24 -9.19 11.46
N PHE A 273 3.31 -9.47 12.37
CA PHE A 273 2.49 -8.43 12.99
C PHE A 273 3.32 -7.50 13.89
N HIS A 274 4.26 -8.02 14.68
CA HIS A 274 5.16 -7.18 15.47
C HIS A 274 5.99 -6.25 14.59
N TYR A 275 6.44 -6.71 13.41
CA TYR A 275 7.14 -5.85 12.46
C TYR A 275 6.27 -4.72 11.88
N ILE A 276 4.97 -4.95 11.70
CA ILE A 276 4.02 -3.88 11.34
C ILE A 276 3.99 -2.78 12.42
N ILE A 277 3.92 -3.19 13.69
CA ILE A 277 3.86 -2.27 14.84
C ILE A 277 5.18 -1.51 15.01
N GLU A 278 6.32 -2.22 14.90
CA GLU A 278 7.66 -1.63 14.90
C GLU A 278 7.83 -0.59 13.80
N THR A 279 7.32 -0.87 12.59
CA THR A 279 7.40 0.06 11.46
C THR A 279 6.61 1.34 11.72
N LEU A 280 5.40 1.25 12.28
CA LEU A 280 4.60 2.43 12.62
C LEU A 280 5.28 3.27 13.70
N TYR A 281 5.87 2.63 14.71
CA TYR A 281 6.66 3.30 15.73
C TYR A 281 7.89 3.99 15.13
N PHE A 282 8.69 3.30 14.34
CA PHE A 282 9.84 3.88 13.65
C PHE A 282 9.43 5.09 12.80
N SER A 283 8.33 4.98 12.04
CA SER A 283 7.81 6.07 11.24
C SER A 283 7.37 7.28 12.08
N SER A 284 6.90 7.08 13.31
CA SER A 284 6.47 8.17 14.21
C SER A 284 7.63 9.01 14.76
N LEU A 285 8.84 8.44 14.78
CA LEU A 285 10.05 9.07 15.33
C LEU A 285 10.80 9.92 14.30
N LYS A 286 10.42 9.87 13.02
CA LYS A 286 11.17 10.55 11.96
C LYS A 286 10.85 12.04 11.89
N ASP A 287 11.82 12.81 11.48
CA ASP A 287 11.74 14.27 11.27
C ASP A 287 10.95 14.67 10.01
N ARG A 288 10.45 13.69 9.25
CA ARG A 288 9.64 13.85 8.05
C ARG A 288 8.28 13.18 8.20
N LYS A 289 7.31 13.61 7.40
CA LYS A 289 5.96 13.02 7.40
C LYS A 289 5.92 11.77 6.53
N GLY A 290 5.32 10.70 7.04
CA GLY A 290 5.30 9.41 6.35
C GLY A 290 4.10 8.53 6.71
N LEU A 291 4.36 7.22 6.80
CA LEU A 291 3.32 6.19 7.00
C LEU A 291 2.45 6.43 8.24
N PHE A 292 3.08 6.81 9.35
CA PHE A 292 2.37 7.10 10.59
C PHE A 292 1.49 8.35 10.48
N ASP A 293 1.99 9.40 9.83
CA ASP A 293 1.24 10.64 9.61
C ASP A 293 0.06 10.43 8.64
N LEU A 294 0.20 9.52 7.66
CA LEU A 294 -0.91 9.09 6.80
C LEU A 294 -2.03 8.47 7.64
N MET A 295 -1.66 7.50 8.48
CA MET A 295 -2.59 6.78 9.35
C MET A 295 -3.35 7.75 10.25
N LEU A 296 -2.66 8.67 10.93
CA LEU A 296 -3.29 9.68 11.79
C LEU A 296 -4.20 10.62 10.99
N SER A 297 -3.75 11.11 9.84
CA SER A 297 -4.54 12.05 9.02
C SER A 297 -5.81 11.41 8.47
N VAL A 298 -5.75 10.15 8.04
CA VAL A 298 -6.92 9.40 7.57
C VAL A 298 -7.89 9.14 8.72
N VAL A 299 -7.40 8.62 9.85
CA VAL A 299 -8.27 8.11 10.91
C VAL A 299 -8.83 9.25 11.78
N LEU A 300 -7.98 10.18 12.21
CA LEU A 300 -8.39 11.25 13.12
C LEU A 300 -8.98 12.46 12.38
N LYS A 301 -8.36 12.88 11.28
CA LYS A 301 -8.79 14.10 10.57
C LYS A 301 -9.91 13.85 9.57
N SER A 302 -10.00 12.63 9.04
CA SER A 302 -10.95 12.30 7.97
C SER A 302 -11.98 11.23 8.34
N ASN A 303 -11.95 10.70 9.57
CA ASN A 303 -12.81 9.60 10.05
C ASN A 303 -12.83 8.39 9.10
N GLY A 304 -11.68 8.11 8.48
CA GLY A 304 -11.50 7.05 7.50
C GLY A 304 -10.94 5.76 8.08
N TYR A 305 -10.57 4.85 7.19
CA TYR A 305 -9.90 3.60 7.50
C TYR A 305 -8.51 3.57 6.87
N PHE A 306 -7.53 3.14 7.65
CA PHE A 306 -6.19 2.85 7.20
C PHE A 306 -5.92 1.36 7.37
N ARG A 307 -5.41 0.71 6.33
CA ARG A 307 -5.00 -0.71 6.38
C ARG A 307 -3.56 -0.82 5.92
N LEU A 308 -2.78 -1.57 6.69
CA LEU A 308 -1.40 -1.89 6.37
C LEU A 308 -1.25 -3.40 6.40
N HIS A 309 -0.83 -3.94 5.27
CA HIS A 309 -0.58 -5.36 5.08
C HIS A 309 0.90 -5.59 4.75
N SER A 310 1.48 -6.61 5.38
CA SER A 310 2.80 -7.13 5.04
C SER A 310 2.81 -8.63 5.28
N GLU A 311 3.35 -9.40 4.32
CA GLU A 311 3.45 -10.86 4.40
C GLU A 311 2.09 -11.56 4.56
N ASN A 312 1.74 -11.99 5.76
CA ASN A 312 0.49 -12.71 6.06
C ASN A 312 -0.29 -12.05 7.21
N SER A 313 0.04 -10.80 7.52
CA SER A 313 -0.56 -10.03 8.61
C SER A 313 -1.05 -8.69 8.09
N GLN A 314 -2.22 -8.27 8.59
CA GLN A 314 -2.77 -6.96 8.33
C GLN A 314 -3.33 -6.35 9.61
N ILE A 315 -3.11 -5.04 9.75
CA ILE A 315 -3.78 -4.21 10.73
C ILE A 315 -4.75 -3.26 10.03
N ILE A 316 -5.94 -3.09 10.60
CA ILE A 316 -7.01 -2.18 10.18
C ILE A 316 -7.21 -1.14 11.30
N ILE A 317 -6.82 0.09 11.03
CA ILE A 317 -6.83 1.20 11.97
C ILE A 317 -8.01 2.12 11.61
N SER A 318 -8.81 2.46 12.62
CA SER A 318 -10.06 3.20 12.47
C SER A 318 -10.37 4.02 13.72
N SER A 319 -11.46 4.77 13.69
CA SER A 319 -11.94 5.58 14.83
C SER A 319 -12.17 4.79 16.12
N ARG A 320 -12.24 3.46 16.08
CA ARG A 320 -12.28 2.59 17.28
C ARG A 320 -10.99 2.60 18.12
N MET A 321 -9.92 3.19 17.60
CA MET A 321 -8.63 3.41 18.27
C MET A 321 -8.38 4.90 18.52
N SER A 322 -9.41 5.75 18.41
CA SER A 322 -9.23 7.21 18.45
C SER A 322 -8.57 7.69 19.74
N ALA A 323 -8.93 7.10 20.89
CA ALA A 323 -8.38 7.48 22.18
C ALA A 323 -6.85 7.34 22.21
N GLU A 324 -6.32 6.18 21.81
CA GLU A 324 -4.89 5.91 21.77
C GLU A 324 -4.19 6.74 20.67
N LEU A 325 -4.85 6.86 19.51
CA LEU A 325 -4.29 7.60 18.37
C LEU A 325 -4.23 9.11 18.62
N THR A 326 -5.18 9.70 19.36
CA THR A 326 -5.15 11.12 19.74
C THR A 326 -3.92 11.43 20.60
N VAL A 327 -3.64 10.59 21.61
CA VAL A 327 -2.44 10.77 22.45
C VAL A 327 -1.17 10.65 21.61
N LEU A 328 -1.09 9.65 20.73
CA LEU A 328 0.07 9.50 19.85
C LEU A 328 0.21 10.66 18.86
N ASN A 329 -0.90 11.21 18.35
CA ASN A 329 -0.90 12.38 17.48
C ASN A 329 -0.31 13.60 18.18
N ASP A 330 -0.73 13.87 19.42
CA ASP A 330 -0.22 15.02 20.18
C ASP A 330 1.27 14.90 20.49
N LEU A 331 1.73 13.69 20.82
CA LEU A 331 3.16 13.40 20.99
C LEU A 331 3.94 13.57 19.68
N ARG A 332 3.37 13.11 18.57
CA ARG A 332 3.97 13.22 17.23
C ARG A 332 4.11 14.67 16.79
N GLU A 333 3.08 15.49 16.96
CA GLU A 333 3.12 16.92 16.61
C GLU A 333 4.15 17.68 17.47
N ARG A 334 4.26 17.35 18.77
CA ARG A 334 5.32 17.91 19.64
C ARG A 334 6.72 17.53 19.18
N LEU A 335 6.95 16.24 18.91
CA LEU A 335 8.24 15.76 18.39
C LEU A 335 8.61 16.46 17.08
N PHE A 336 7.67 16.54 16.15
CA PHE A 336 7.87 17.18 14.85
C PHE A 336 8.15 18.69 14.97
N SER A 337 7.49 19.38 15.91
CA SER A 337 7.75 20.79 16.21
C SER A 337 9.18 21.02 16.71
N ILE A 338 9.68 20.15 17.59
CA ILE A 338 11.07 20.22 18.07
C ILE A 338 12.06 19.95 16.93
N HIS A 339 11.80 18.95 16.07
CA HIS A 339 12.64 18.73 14.88
C HIS A 339 12.77 19.99 14.03
N ARG A 340 11.64 20.67 13.73
CA ARG A 340 11.65 21.92 12.98
C ARG A 340 12.41 23.04 13.68
N GLN A 341 12.23 23.18 15.00
CA GLN A 341 12.97 24.18 15.79
C GLN A 341 14.48 23.91 15.74
N THR A 342 14.91 22.65 15.92
CA THR A 342 16.33 22.30 15.85
C THR A 342 16.99 22.59 14.51
N GLN A 343 16.24 22.51 13.40
CA GLN A 343 16.72 22.91 12.07
C GLN A 343 16.95 24.42 11.94
N ILE A 344 16.19 25.23 12.69
CA ILE A 344 16.27 26.71 12.65
C ILE A 344 17.33 27.23 13.63
N THR A 345 17.31 26.73 14.87
CA THR A 345 18.13 27.28 15.97
C THR A 345 19.43 26.52 16.21
N GLY A 346 19.64 25.39 15.51
CA GLY A 346 20.72 24.45 15.78
C GLY A 346 20.41 23.50 16.95
N GLN A 347 21.23 22.45 17.09
CA GLN A 347 21.07 21.47 18.17
C GLN A 347 21.58 22.01 19.51
N ASN A 348 20.74 21.89 20.55
CA ASN A 348 21.09 22.08 21.96
C ASN A 348 20.82 20.76 22.73
N ASP A 349 21.57 20.50 23.79
CA ASP A 349 21.39 19.32 24.65
C ASP A 349 20.02 19.27 25.31
N ASP A 350 19.37 20.42 25.53
CA ASP A 350 18.00 20.46 26.03
C ASP A 350 17.00 19.86 25.03
N PHE A 351 17.15 20.17 23.73
CA PHE A 351 16.33 19.55 22.69
C PHE A 351 16.56 18.04 22.61
N LYS A 352 17.80 17.57 22.74
CA LYS A 352 18.10 16.12 22.76
C LYS A 352 17.41 15.42 23.92
N LYS A 353 17.45 16.00 25.13
CA LYS A 353 16.77 15.45 26.31
C LYS A 353 15.25 15.37 26.10
N GLU A 354 14.66 16.41 25.53
CA GLU A 354 13.21 16.44 25.27
C GLU A 354 12.81 15.43 24.19
N LEU A 355 13.60 15.30 23.12
CA LEU A 355 13.42 14.31 22.07
C LEU A 355 13.45 12.87 22.62
N ILE A 356 14.43 12.56 23.48
CA ILE A 356 14.52 11.25 24.15
C ILE A 356 13.33 11.00 25.08
N LYS A 357 12.87 12.03 25.80
CA LYS A 357 11.66 11.93 26.64
C LYS A 357 10.42 11.61 25.79
N LEU A 358 10.20 12.36 24.72
CA LEU A 358 9.06 12.14 23.80
C LEU A 358 9.11 10.77 23.15
N LYS A 359 10.27 10.32 22.70
CA LYS A 359 10.47 8.94 22.20
C LYS A 359 9.96 7.90 23.20
N ASN A 360 10.33 8.01 24.48
CA ASN A 360 9.92 7.06 25.50
C ASN A 360 8.40 7.11 25.77
N GLU A 361 7.80 8.31 25.77
CA GLU A 361 6.35 8.49 25.88
C GLU A 361 5.62 7.88 24.67
N ILE A 362 6.14 8.06 23.45
CA ILE A 362 5.61 7.47 22.23
C ILE A 362 5.67 5.94 22.32
N LYS A 363 6.81 5.36 22.70
CA LYS A 363 6.98 3.91 22.85
C LYS A 363 6.00 3.31 23.86
N LEU A 364 5.78 3.97 25.00
CA LEU A 364 4.79 3.55 25.99
C LEU A 364 3.38 3.53 25.39
N ASN A 365 2.97 4.59 24.69
CA ASN A 365 1.65 4.68 24.09
C ASN A 365 1.44 3.68 22.94
N PHE A 366 2.47 3.37 22.17
CA PHE A 366 2.45 2.26 21.21
C PHE A 366 2.26 0.90 21.89
N THR A 367 2.88 0.69 23.05
CA THR A 367 2.71 -0.54 23.84
C THR A 367 1.27 -0.67 24.36
N ILE A 368 0.65 0.44 24.79
CA ILE A 368 -0.76 0.50 25.19
C ILE A 368 -1.68 0.19 24.00
N LEU A 369 -1.46 0.85 22.86
CA LEU A 369 -2.20 0.60 21.63
C LEU A 369 -2.12 -0.89 21.22
N TYR A 370 -0.92 -1.47 21.27
CA TYR A 370 -0.69 -2.88 20.96
C TYR A 370 -1.52 -3.81 21.85
N LYS A 371 -1.48 -3.60 23.18
CA LYS A 371 -2.23 -4.40 24.15
C LYS A 371 -3.72 -4.34 23.87
N ASN A 372 -4.26 -3.13 23.68
CA ASN A 372 -5.69 -2.93 23.40
C ASN A 372 -6.14 -3.60 22.09
N ILE A 373 -5.28 -3.58 21.05
CA ILE A 373 -5.56 -4.28 19.79
C ILE A 373 -5.59 -5.80 20.01
N CYS A 374 -4.63 -6.35 20.75
CA CYS A 374 -4.56 -7.78 21.03
C CYS A 374 -5.74 -8.26 21.89
N ASP A 375 -6.10 -7.50 22.92
CA ASP A 375 -7.24 -7.80 23.79
C ASP A 375 -8.55 -7.81 23.01
N LYS A 376 -8.77 -6.82 22.14
CA LYS A 376 -9.92 -6.78 21.24
C LYS A 376 -9.95 -7.98 20.29
N TYR A 377 -8.81 -8.43 19.76
CA TYR A 377 -8.76 -9.64 18.93
C TYR A 377 -9.14 -10.90 19.71
N ASN A 378 -8.63 -11.04 20.93
CA ASN A 378 -8.91 -12.20 21.78
C ASN A 378 -10.39 -12.25 22.22
N GLN A 379 -11.03 -11.09 22.38
CA GLN A 379 -12.46 -10.99 22.72
C GLN A 379 -13.36 -11.22 21.50
N ASP A 380 -13.03 -10.64 20.35
CA ASP A 380 -13.84 -10.73 19.14
C ASP A 380 -12.98 -10.71 17.87
N TYR A 381 -12.61 -11.90 17.40
CA TYR A 381 -11.79 -12.06 16.20
C TYR A 381 -12.49 -11.58 14.93
N ARG A 382 -13.84 -11.58 14.87
CA ARG A 382 -14.59 -11.24 13.64
C ARG A 382 -14.54 -9.74 13.38
N TYR A 383 -14.73 -8.94 14.43
CA TYR A 383 -14.72 -7.47 14.35
C TYR A 383 -13.39 -6.85 14.75
N SER A 384 -12.38 -7.68 15.02
CA SER A 384 -11.02 -7.23 15.33
C SER A 384 -10.42 -6.38 14.20
N SER A 385 -9.43 -5.58 14.57
CA SER A 385 -8.57 -4.86 13.66
C SER A 385 -7.45 -5.70 13.06
N LEU A 386 -7.28 -6.96 13.47
CA LEU A 386 -6.24 -7.83 12.92
C LEU A 386 -6.83 -8.83 11.93
N ARG A 387 -6.10 -9.07 10.84
CA ARG A 387 -6.37 -10.15 9.89
C ARG A 387 -5.09 -10.93 9.64
N PHE A 388 -5.21 -12.25 9.64
CA PHE A 388 -4.12 -13.18 9.41
C PHE A 388 -4.47 -14.13 8.27
N PHE A 389 -3.54 -14.33 7.36
CA PHE A 389 -3.77 -15.08 6.13
C PHE A 389 -2.89 -16.34 6.06
N SER A 390 -3.37 -17.36 5.36
CA SER A 390 -2.65 -18.63 5.24
C SER A 390 -1.49 -18.59 4.24
N VAL A 391 -1.53 -17.63 3.29
CA VAL A 391 -0.52 -17.46 2.25
C VAL A 391 0.21 -16.15 2.50
N LYS A 392 1.55 -16.18 2.37
CA LYS A 392 2.38 -14.99 2.45
C LYS A 392 2.38 -14.27 1.11
N PHE A 393 2.14 -12.96 1.14
CA PHE A 393 2.33 -12.07 0.02
C PHE A 393 3.46 -11.10 0.33
N LYS A 394 4.55 -11.23 -0.43
CA LYS A 394 5.79 -10.48 -0.18
C LYS A 394 5.61 -9.02 -0.59
N GLY A 395 6.20 -8.10 0.18
CA GLY A 395 6.10 -6.67 -0.03
C GLY A 395 5.17 -5.99 0.95
N VAL A 396 4.80 -4.74 0.66
CA VAL A 396 3.92 -3.92 1.50
C VAL A 396 2.72 -3.48 0.69
N HIS A 397 1.54 -3.55 1.32
CA HIS A 397 0.32 -2.98 0.76
C HIS A 397 -0.33 -2.02 1.77
N ILE A 398 -0.59 -0.81 1.31
CA ILE A 398 -1.27 0.24 2.05
C ILE A 398 -2.59 0.51 1.36
N GLU A 399 -3.68 0.50 2.13
CA GLU A 399 -5.01 0.85 1.66
C GLU A 399 -5.61 1.92 2.58
N VAL A 400 -6.20 2.93 1.96
CA VAL A 400 -6.86 4.04 2.64
C VAL A 400 -8.25 4.22 2.06
N GLU A 401 -9.21 4.47 2.94
CA GLU A 401 -10.57 4.86 2.59
C GLU A 401 -10.95 6.11 3.40
N ILE A 402 -11.24 7.20 2.69
CA ILE A 402 -11.64 8.48 3.27
C ILE A 402 -13.07 8.76 2.83
N PRO A 403 -14.06 8.80 3.75
CA PRO A 403 -15.44 9.06 3.38
C PRO A 403 -15.59 10.44 2.73
N ASN A 404 -16.56 10.57 1.83
CA ASN A 404 -17.01 11.86 1.35
C ASN A 404 -17.96 12.45 2.40
N THR A 405 -17.89 13.76 2.61
CA THR A 405 -18.75 14.50 3.55
C THR A 405 -20.20 14.69 3.06
N LYS A 406 -20.53 14.28 1.84
CA LYS A 406 -21.90 14.38 1.29
C LYS A 406 -22.65 13.05 1.37
N LEU A 407 -23.57 12.97 2.34
CA LEU A 407 -24.84 12.25 2.15
C LEU A 407 -25.89 13.24 1.66
#